data_AF-V4P5E6-F1
#
_entry.id   AF-V4P5E6-F1
#
_cell.length_a   1.000
_cell.length_b   1.000
_cell.length_c   1.000
_cell.angle_alpha   90.00
_cell.angle_beta   90.00
_cell.angle_gamma   90.00
#
_symmetry.space_group_name_H-M   'P 1'
#
loop_
_entity.id
_entity.type
_entity.pdbx_description
1 polymer ?
#
loop_
_entity_poly.entity_id
_entity_poly.type
_entity_poly.pdbx_seq_one_letter_code
_entity_poly.pdbx_strand_id
1 'polypeptide(L)'
;MTANLIWANLLSNDRTNVQQLRGLVSDLDSVGLSLIDAGLEILDDNIGACAMHLARALDDGLSEQDSEFFDDLLRLLRLIENRGHGLWFIDWFIKNGDNERYAPLYGAFVAFVRGDRFLRDLNPETRGPATHLYDLLSAHRQTGLG
;
A
#
# COMPACT_ATOMS: atom_id res chain seq x y z
N MET A 1 2.91 -18.62 -1.33
CA MET A 1 2.18 -18.81 -2.61
C MET A 1 0.74 -18.28 -2.51
N THR A 2 0.00 -18.58 -1.44
CA THR A 2 -1.41 -18.14 -1.26
C THR A 2 -1.59 -16.62 -1.12
N ALA A 3 -0.68 -15.89 -0.45
CA ALA A 3 -0.75 -14.42 -0.33
C ALA A 3 -0.68 -13.71 -1.70
N ASN A 4 0.22 -14.14 -2.59
CA ASN A 4 0.30 -13.58 -3.95
C ASN A 4 -1.00 -13.79 -4.74
N LEU A 5 -1.65 -14.95 -4.57
CA LEU A 5 -2.94 -15.22 -5.20
C LEU A 5 -4.04 -14.34 -4.61
N ILE A 6 -4.05 -14.10 -3.30
CA ILE A 6 -4.96 -13.15 -2.66
C ILE A 6 -4.81 -11.76 -3.25
N TRP A 7 -3.59 -11.24 -3.35
CA TRP A 7 -3.33 -9.93 -3.96
C TRP A 7 -3.75 -9.84 -5.42
N ALA A 8 -3.53 -10.91 -6.21
CA ALA A 8 -3.99 -10.96 -7.59
C ALA A 8 -5.52 -10.85 -7.69
N ASN A 9 -6.26 -11.51 -6.79
CA ASN A 9 -7.72 -11.43 -6.72
C ASN A 9 -8.21 -10.06 -6.18
N LEU A 10 -7.54 -9.49 -5.18
CA LEU A 10 -7.81 -8.14 -4.67
C LEU A 10 -7.68 -7.10 -5.79
N LEU A 11 -6.59 -7.13 -6.56
CA LEU A 11 -6.34 -6.21 -7.67
C LEU A 11 -7.30 -6.42 -8.85
N SER A 12 -7.83 -7.63 -8.99
CA SER A 12 -8.83 -7.99 -10.01
C SER A 12 -10.27 -7.79 -9.55
N ASN A 13 -10.49 -7.29 -8.32
CA ASN A 13 -11.80 -7.10 -7.69
C ASN A 13 -12.63 -8.40 -7.57
N ASP A 14 -11.97 -9.57 -7.48
CA ASP A 14 -12.62 -10.88 -7.32
C ASP A 14 -12.86 -11.21 -5.84
N ARG A 15 -13.88 -10.54 -5.28
CA ARG A 15 -14.21 -10.60 -3.86
C ARG A 15 -14.48 -12.02 -3.35
N THR A 16 -15.20 -12.82 -4.13
CA THR A 16 -15.60 -14.18 -3.72
C THR A 16 -14.37 -15.04 -3.47
N ASN A 17 -13.39 -14.97 -4.36
CA ASN A 17 -12.14 -15.72 -4.20
C ASN A 17 -11.27 -15.18 -3.06
N VAL A 18 -11.19 -13.85 -2.86
CA VAL A 18 -10.42 -13.31 -1.72
C VAL A 18 -10.96 -13.80 -0.38
N GLN A 19 -12.29 -13.79 -0.18
CA GLN A 19 -12.89 -14.24 1.08
C GLN A 19 -12.64 -15.73 1.35
N GLN A 20 -12.70 -16.57 0.32
CA GLN A 20 -12.40 -17.99 0.44
C GLN A 20 -10.92 -18.24 0.74
N LEU A 21 -10.03 -17.51 0.08
CA LEU A 21 -8.59 -17.63 0.27
C LEU A 21 -8.12 -17.03 1.61
N ARG A 22 -8.85 -16.06 2.17
CA ARG A 22 -8.50 -15.41 3.44
C ARG A 22 -8.39 -16.39 4.61
N GLY A 23 -9.25 -17.42 4.63
CA GLY A 23 -9.19 -18.48 5.64
C GLY A 23 -7.97 -19.40 5.49
N LEU A 24 -7.36 -19.47 4.31
CA LEU A 24 -6.18 -20.31 4.02
C LEU A 24 -4.86 -19.63 4.38
N VAL A 25 -4.91 -18.37 4.81
CA VAL A 25 -3.74 -17.58 5.19
C VAL A 25 -3.79 -17.16 6.65
N SER A 26 -4.63 -17.79 7.48
CA SER A 26 -4.75 -17.49 8.92
C SER A 26 -3.43 -17.60 9.68
N ASP A 27 -2.50 -18.40 9.17
CA ASP A 27 -1.22 -18.69 9.81
C ASP A 27 -0.10 -17.74 9.35
N LEU A 28 -0.41 -16.74 8.52
CA LEU A 28 0.54 -15.68 8.18
C LEU A 28 0.88 -14.83 9.41
N ASP A 29 2.05 -14.21 9.35
CA ASP A 29 2.44 -13.17 10.28
C ASP A 29 1.40 -12.03 10.35
N SER A 30 1.28 -11.40 11.53
CA SER A 30 0.27 -10.38 11.80
C SER A 30 0.36 -9.17 10.87
N VAL A 31 1.56 -8.81 10.40
CA VAL A 31 1.76 -7.74 9.42
C VAL A 31 1.09 -8.10 8.09
N GLY A 32 1.40 -9.29 7.56
CA GLY A 32 0.83 -9.78 6.30
C GLY A 32 -0.68 -9.93 6.36
N LEU A 33 -1.21 -10.45 7.48
CA LEU A 33 -2.64 -10.54 7.72
C LEU A 33 -3.31 -9.16 7.73
N SER A 34 -2.72 -8.19 8.41
CA SER A 34 -3.27 -6.84 8.50
C SER A 34 -3.30 -6.15 7.14
N LEU A 35 -2.28 -6.34 6.29
CA LEU A 35 -2.29 -5.80 4.92
C LEU A 35 -3.36 -6.43 4.03
N ILE A 36 -3.59 -7.74 4.15
CA ILE A 36 -4.67 -8.42 3.42
C ILE A 36 -6.04 -7.93 3.90
N ASP A 37 -6.24 -7.77 5.21
CA ASP A 37 -7.48 -7.24 5.78
C ASP A 37 -7.73 -5.80 5.32
N ALA A 38 -6.69 -4.96 5.29
CA ALA A 38 -6.78 -3.62 4.71
C ALA A 38 -7.23 -3.65 3.24
N GLY A 39 -6.70 -4.60 2.46
CA GLY A 39 -7.09 -4.83 1.07
C GLY A 39 -8.56 -5.25 0.91
N LEU A 40 -9.08 -6.07 1.83
CA LEU A 40 -10.49 -6.45 1.85
C LEU A 40 -11.40 -5.24 2.15
N GLU A 41 -11.07 -4.46 3.17
CA GLU A 41 -11.86 -3.30 3.58
C GLU A 41 -11.93 -2.23 2.47
N ILE A 42 -10.83 -2.02 1.73
CA ILE A 42 -10.83 -1.03 0.64
C ILE A 42 -11.65 -1.47 -0.58
N LEU A 43 -11.84 -2.77 -0.80
CA LEU A 43 -12.76 -3.26 -1.85
C LEU A 43 -14.22 -2.89 -1.55
N ASP A 44 -14.57 -2.81 -0.26
CA ASP A 44 -15.88 -2.40 0.23
C ASP A 44 -15.99 -0.88 0.47
N ASP A 45 -14.99 -0.10 0.02
CA ASP A 45 -14.85 1.34 0.28
C ASP A 45 -14.92 1.70 1.78
N ASN A 46 -14.56 0.77 2.65
CA ASN A 46 -14.45 0.99 4.08
C ASN A 46 -13.07 1.58 4.42
N ILE A 47 -12.85 2.81 3.96
CA ILE A 47 -11.57 3.52 4.05
C ILE A 47 -11.07 3.59 5.50
N GLY A 48 -11.97 3.82 6.46
CA GLY A 48 -11.63 3.89 7.88
C GLY A 48 -11.05 2.58 8.43
N ALA A 49 -11.70 1.46 8.13
CA ALA A 49 -11.19 0.14 8.56
C ALA A 49 -9.90 -0.24 7.82
N CYS A 50 -9.81 0.05 6.52
CA CYS A 50 -8.57 -0.11 5.76
C CYS A 50 -7.39 0.61 6.43
N ALA A 51 -7.59 1.87 6.83
CA ALA A 51 -6.60 2.67 7.51
C ALA A 51 -6.23 2.12 8.90
N MET A 52 -7.20 1.58 9.65
CA MET A 52 -6.95 0.92 10.94
C MET A 52 -6.06 -0.32 10.79
N HIS A 53 -6.32 -1.14 9.76
CA HIS A 53 -5.50 -2.32 9.48
C HIS A 53 -4.08 -1.94 9.01
N LEU A 54 -3.95 -0.89 8.20
CA LEU A 54 -2.64 -0.38 7.81
C LEU A 54 -1.86 0.16 9.02
N ALA A 55 -2.50 0.95 9.90
CA ALA A 55 -1.87 1.42 11.15
C ALA A 55 -1.31 0.25 11.96
N ARG A 56 -2.11 -0.81 12.13
CA ARG A 56 -1.68 -2.00 12.85
C ARG A 56 -0.46 -2.65 12.21
N ALA A 57 -0.43 -2.77 10.88
CA ALA A 57 0.74 -3.33 10.19
C ALA A 57 2.01 -2.49 10.42
N LEU A 58 1.89 -1.16 10.43
CA LEU A 58 3.00 -0.24 10.73
C LEU A 58 3.47 -0.36 12.19
N ASP A 59 2.53 -0.48 13.14
CA ASP A 59 2.81 -0.68 14.56
C ASP A 59 3.48 -2.04 14.83
N ASP A 60 3.07 -3.09 14.10
CA ASP A 60 3.62 -4.45 14.17
C ASP A 60 5.00 -4.58 13.47
N GLY A 61 5.57 -3.48 12.96
CA GLY A 61 6.96 -3.44 12.49
C GLY A 61 7.15 -3.44 10.97
N LEU A 62 6.10 -3.21 10.18
CA LEU A 62 6.23 -3.02 8.73
C LEU A 62 7.21 -1.86 8.43
N SER A 63 8.27 -2.17 7.69
CA SER A 63 9.33 -1.25 7.31
C SER A 63 9.82 -1.49 5.87
N GLU A 64 10.44 -0.48 5.27
CA GLU A 64 10.98 -0.55 3.90
C GLU A 64 12.20 -1.48 3.77
N GLN A 65 12.95 -1.68 4.85
CA GLN A 65 14.30 -2.28 4.79
C GLN A 65 14.30 -3.77 5.15
N ASP A 66 13.39 -4.21 6.03
CA ASP A 66 13.48 -5.52 6.67
C ASP A 66 12.17 -6.34 6.61
N SER A 67 11.11 -5.82 5.97
CA SER A 67 9.82 -6.53 5.92
C SER A 67 9.66 -7.33 4.64
N GLU A 68 9.40 -8.64 4.78
CA GLU A 68 8.96 -9.49 3.68
C GLU A 68 7.59 -9.07 3.09
N PHE A 69 6.85 -8.22 3.80
CA PHE A 69 5.53 -7.72 3.40
C PHE A 69 5.58 -6.35 2.72
N PHE A 70 6.77 -5.81 2.44
CA PHE A 70 6.88 -4.50 1.81
C PHE A 70 6.26 -4.46 0.40
N ASP A 71 6.41 -5.53 -0.38
CA ASP A 71 5.74 -5.66 -1.67
C ASP A 71 4.20 -5.63 -1.54
N ASP A 72 3.66 -6.18 -0.45
CA ASP A 72 2.23 -6.20 -0.16
C ASP A 72 1.72 -4.80 0.22
N LEU A 73 2.53 -4.02 0.94
CA LEU A 73 2.25 -2.60 1.18
C LEU A 73 2.17 -1.82 -0.13
N LEU A 74 3.10 -2.02 -1.06
CA LEU A 74 3.05 -1.34 -2.36
C LEU A 74 1.81 -1.75 -3.17
N ARG A 75 1.40 -3.03 -3.11
CA ARG A 75 0.15 -3.51 -3.73
C ARG A 75 -1.08 -2.85 -3.10
N LEU A 76 -1.12 -2.71 -1.77
CA LEU A 76 -2.19 -2.02 -1.05
C LEU A 76 -2.30 -0.55 -1.46
N LEU A 77 -1.18 0.17 -1.51
CA LEU A 77 -1.16 1.59 -1.90
C LEU A 77 -1.65 1.81 -3.34
N ARG A 78 -1.30 0.91 -4.27
CA ARG A 78 -1.87 0.93 -5.62
C ARG A 78 -3.37 0.67 -5.61
N LEU A 79 -3.84 -0.30 -4.82
CA LEU A 79 -5.27 -0.60 -4.71
C LEU A 79 -6.05 0.60 -4.15
N ILE A 80 -5.54 1.24 -3.10
CA ILE A 80 -6.12 2.47 -2.51
C ILE A 80 -6.29 3.56 -3.57
N GLU A 81 -5.25 3.82 -4.37
CA GLU A 81 -5.34 4.84 -5.42
C GLU A 81 -6.26 4.41 -6.57
N ASN A 82 -6.25 3.14 -6.98
CA ASN A 82 -7.17 2.61 -7.98
C ASN A 82 -8.65 2.73 -7.56
N ARG A 83 -8.91 2.76 -6.24
CA ARG A 83 -10.24 3.01 -5.65
C ARG A 83 -10.57 4.50 -5.49
N GLY A 84 -9.65 5.40 -5.84
CA GLY A 84 -9.84 6.85 -5.77
C GLY A 84 -9.59 7.46 -4.38
N HIS A 85 -8.95 6.72 -3.47
CA HIS A 85 -8.77 7.12 -2.06
C HIS A 85 -7.36 7.63 -1.74
N GLY A 86 -6.48 7.80 -2.73
CA GLY A 86 -5.08 8.16 -2.48
C GLY A 86 -4.90 9.52 -1.79
N LEU A 87 -5.67 10.54 -2.17
CA LEU A 87 -5.61 11.85 -1.49
C LEU A 87 -6.01 11.76 -0.02
N TRP A 88 -7.01 10.94 0.30
CA TRP A 88 -7.45 10.73 1.68
C TRP A 88 -6.33 10.06 2.50
N PHE A 89 -5.67 9.05 1.93
CA PHE A 89 -4.58 8.36 2.62
C PHE A 89 -3.34 9.24 2.81
N ILE A 90 -3.05 10.16 1.88
CA ILE A 90 -2.00 11.18 2.09
C ILE A 90 -2.31 12.01 3.33
N ASP A 91 -3.53 12.51 3.47
CA ASP A 91 -3.92 13.31 4.64
C ASP A 91 -3.91 12.48 5.93
N TRP A 92 -4.24 11.18 5.84
CA TRP A 92 -4.17 10.26 6.96
C TRP A 92 -2.72 10.04 7.45
N PHE A 93 -1.76 9.84 6.53
CA PHE A 93 -0.32 9.75 6.88
C PHE A 93 0.16 10.98 7.64
N ILE A 94 -0.27 12.18 7.23
CA ILE A 94 0.08 13.43 7.92
C ILE A 94 -0.54 13.47 9.32
N LYS A 95 -1.83 13.14 9.45
CA LYS A 95 -2.55 13.21 10.73
C LYS A 95 -1.97 12.31 11.81
N ASN A 96 -1.41 11.16 11.43
CA ASN A 96 -0.79 10.22 12.37
C ASN A 96 0.69 10.50 12.62
N GLY A 97 1.31 11.45 11.90
CA GLY A 97 2.74 11.73 11.97
C GLY A 97 3.62 10.69 11.24
N ASP A 98 3.00 9.75 10.52
CA ASP A 98 3.70 8.71 9.76
C ASP A 98 4.40 9.25 8.51
N ASN A 99 4.04 10.46 8.05
CA ASN A 99 4.69 11.14 6.93
C ASN A 99 6.18 11.45 7.21
N GLU A 100 6.58 11.61 8.46
CA GLU A 100 7.99 11.82 8.83
C GLU A 100 8.71 10.49 9.06
N ARG A 101 8.06 9.57 9.79
CA ARG A 101 8.60 8.24 10.11
C ARG A 101 8.86 7.40 8.86
N TYR A 102 7.98 7.50 7.87
CA TYR A 102 8.04 6.80 6.59
C TYR A 102 8.22 7.80 5.44
N ALA A 103 9.10 8.79 5.61
CA ALA A 103 9.27 9.89 4.66
C ALA A 103 9.51 9.44 3.21
N PRO A 104 10.34 8.43 2.91
CA PRO A 104 10.49 7.94 1.54
C PRO A 104 9.19 7.37 0.95
N LEU A 105 8.54 6.43 1.64
CA LEU A 105 7.26 5.87 1.24
C LEU A 105 6.19 6.94 1.06
N TYR A 106 6.06 7.85 2.02
CA TYR A 106 5.10 8.95 1.94
C TYR A 106 5.36 9.84 0.72
N GLY A 107 6.61 10.27 0.50
CA GLY A 107 6.98 11.07 -0.65
C GLY A 107 6.71 10.36 -1.99
N ALA A 108 7.01 9.07 -2.06
CA ALA A 108 6.72 8.22 -3.22
C ALA A 108 5.22 8.11 -3.49
N PHE A 109 4.41 7.90 -2.44
CA PHE A 109 2.96 7.81 -2.56
C PHE A 109 2.32 9.14 -2.96
N VAL A 110 2.79 10.26 -2.40
CA VAL A 110 2.40 11.60 -2.84
C VAL A 110 2.68 11.80 -4.34
N ALA A 111 3.87 11.42 -4.80
CA ALA A 111 4.22 11.51 -6.21
C ALA A 111 3.36 10.56 -7.09
N PHE A 112 3.06 9.36 -6.61
CA PHE A 112 2.23 8.39 -7.31
C PHE A 112 0.78 8.89 -7.53
N VAL A 113 0.20 9.53 -6.51
CA VAL A 113 -1.17 10.08 -6.53
C VAL A 113 -1.22 11.44 -7.25
N ARG A 114 -0.30 12.36 -6.95
CA ARG A 114 -0.37 13.77 -7.40
C ARG A 114 0.53 14.10 -8.60
N GLY A 115 1.44 13.20 -8.97
CA GLY A 115 2.36 13.31 -10.10
C GLY A 115 3.84 13.33 -9.70
N ASP A 116 4.70 12.83 -10.58
CA ASP A 116 6.16 12.69 -10.39
C ASP A 116 6.89 13.97 -9.95
N ARG A 117 6.40 15.14 -10.38
CA ARG A 117 6.99 16.44 -10.03
C ARG A 117 7.20 16.65 -8.53
N PHE A 118 6.35 16.06 -7.69
CA PHE A 118 6.43 16.16 -6.23
C PHE A 118 7.68 15.49 -5.64
N LEU A 119 8.37 14.61 -6.37
CA LEU A 119 9.68 14.09 -5.95
C LEU A 119 10.75 15.18 -5.86
N ARG A 120 10.62 16.27 -6.66
CA ARG A 120 11.56 17.39 -6.64
C ARG A 120 11.46 18.21 -5.35
N ASP A 121 10.32 18.17 -4.69
CA ASP A 121 10.06 18.90 -3.44
C ASP A 121 10.67 18.21 -2.21
N LEU A 122 11.07 16.94 -2.35
CA LEU A 122 11.74 16.17 -1.30
C LEU A 122 13.19 16.64 -1.12
N ASN A 123 13.69 16.55 0.12
CA ASN A 123 15.10 16.78 0.41
C ASN A 123 15.98 15.69 -0.27
N PRO A 124 17.29 15.95 -0.48
CA PRO A 124 18.17 15.01 -1.18
C PRO A 124 18.26 13.60 -0.59
N GLU A 125 18.21 13.48 0.75
CA GLU A 125 18.34 12.20 1.45
C GLU A 125 17.10 11.31 1.25
N THR A 126 15.92 11.90 1.27
CA THR A 126 14.64 11.22 1.04
C THR A 126 14.37 10.98 -0.44
N ARG A 127 14.81 11.88 -1.32
CA ARG A 127 14.46 11.87 -2.75
C ARG A 127 14.90 10.59 -3.46
N GLY A 128 16.13 10.12 -3.22
CA GLY A 128 16.65 8.90 -3.85
C GLY A 128 15.78 7.67 -3.54
N PRO A 129 15.62 7.32 -2.25
CA PRO A 129 14.73 6.25 -1.82
C PRO A 129 13.27 6.42 -2.30
N ALA A 130 12.70 7.62 -2.19
CA ALA A 130 11.33 7.88 -2.66
C ALA A 130 11.17 7.70 -4.18
N THR A 131 12.17 8.05 -4.97
CA THR A 131 12.16 7.85 -6.43
C THR A 131 12.12 6.35 -6.76
N HIS A 132 12.93 5.55 -6.06
CA HIS A 132 12.90 4.10 -6.24
C HIS A 132 11.52 3.51 -5.92
N LEU A 133 10.92 3.91 -4.79
CA LEU A 133 9.58 3.46 -4.41
C LEU A 133 8.49 3.94 -5.37
N TYR A 134 8.61 5.15 -5.90
CA TYR A 134 7.71 5.68 -6.92
C TYR A 134 7.78 4.86 -8.21
N ASP A 135 8.98 4.48 -8.65
CA ASP A 135 9.17 3.63 -9.83
C ASP A 135 8.54 2.27 -9.61
N LEU A 136 8.72 1.67 -8.42
CA LEU A 136 8.04 0.44 -8.04
C LEU A 136 6.52 0.63 -8.11
N LEU A 137 5.94 1.62 -7.41
CA LEU A 137 4.50 1.90 -7.44
C LEU A 137 3.97 2.07 -8.88
N SER A 138 4.75 2.71 -9.75
CA SER A 138 4.37 3.04 -11.12
C SER A 138 4.56 1.90 -12.14
N ALA A 139 5.40 0.91 -11.85
CA ALA A 139 5.77 -0.17 -12.78
C ALA A 139 4.55 -0.93 -13.35
N HIS A 140 3.44 -1.04 -12.61
CA HIS A 140 2.22 -1.72 -13.05
C HIS A 140 1.17 -0.80 -13.70
N ARG A 141 1.37 0.53 -13.68
CA ARG A 141 0.50 1.48 -14.40
C ARG A 141 0.76 1.44 -15.91
N GLN A 142 1.96 1.00 -16.31
CA GLN A 142 2.44 1.03 -17.70
C GLN A 142 2.12 -0.24 -18.52
N THR A 143 1.65 -1.31 -17.89
CA THR A 143 1.24 -2.56 -18.59
C THR A 143 -0.20 -2.52 -19.11
N GLY A 144 -0.91 -1.40 -18.96
CA GLY A 144 -2.28 -1.17 -19.46
C GLY A 144 -2.38 -0.40 -20.78
N LEU A 145 -1.31 -0.39 -21.59
CA LEU A 145 -1.34 0.09 -22.97
C LEU A 145 -0.76 -0.99 -23.88
N GLY A 146 -1.66 -1.80 -24.44
CA GLY A 146 -1.41 -2.84 -25.43
C GLY A 146 -2.73 -3.45 -25.88
#